data_AF-A0A6A3IEG0-F1
#
_entry.id   AF-A0A6A3IEG0-F1
#
_cell.length_a   1.000
_cell.length_b   1.000
_cell.length_c   1.000
_cell.angle_alpha   90.00
_cell.angle_beta   90.00
_cell.angle_gamma   90.00
#
_symmetry.space_group_name_H-M   'P 1'
#
loop_
_entity.id
_entity.type
_entity.pdbx_description
1 polymer ?
#
loop_
_entity_poly.entity_id
_entity_poly.type
_entity_poly.pdbx_seq_one_letter_code
_entity_poly.pdbx_strand_id
1 'polypeptide(L)'
;MEQRWGFLVPWTEVLRTRIKYRWPEAEEGVWAFQRRFLEVYPPARFEESNREGDLSEEAEKDFQVTSQKFREALALLAAVAYVDQSAWRYLLEHQCGVDLGVEGEEIFEEEIAVLFQLYMIKGGDEIQFPPKFGTRSGSMVRGRPTQ
;
A
#
# COMPACT_ATOMS: atom_id res chain seq x y z
N MET A 1 -20.51 3.19 3.34
CA MET A 1 -19.08 3.53 3.48
C MET A 1 -18.61 4.47 2.39
N GLU A 2 -18.74 4.09 1.12
CA GLU A 2 -18.29 4.88 -0.05
C GLU A 2 -18.72 6.36 -0.04
N GLN A 3 -19.95 6.68 0.37
CA GLN A 3 -20.42 8.07 0.29
C GLN A 3 -19.84 8.99 1.39
N ARG A 4 -19.49 8.46 2.56
CA ARG A 4 -18.97 9.27 3.69
C ARG A 4 -17.46 9.49 3.60
N TRP A 5 -16.73 8.49 3.11
CA TRP A 5 -15.27 8.49 3.07
C TRP A 5 -14.69 8.45 1.66
N GLY A 6 -15.53 8.50 0.62
CA GLY A 6 -15.10 8.45 -0.78
C GLY A 6 -14.18 9.59 -1.20
N PHE A 7 -14.18 10.71 -0.48
CA PHE A 7 -13.22 11.80 -0.71
C PHE A 7 -11.76 11.40 -0.38
N LEU A 8 -11.54 10.30 0.36
CA LEU A 8 -10.21 9.78 0.68
C LEU A 8 -9.61 8.88 -0.41
N VAL A 9 -10.38 8.52 -1.44
CA VAL A 9 -9.93 7.64 -2.53
C VAL A 9 -8.59 8.09 -3.16
N PRO A 10 -8.35 9.39 -3.44
CA PRO A 10 -7.07 9.82 -3.99
C PRO A 10 -5.88 9.54 -3.05
N TRP A 11 -6.11 9.49 -1.74
CA TRP A 11 -5.08 9.23 -0.73
C TRP A 11 -4.84 7.74 -0.54
N THR A 12 -5.89 6.92 -0.55
CA THR A 12 -5.75 5.46 -0.46
C THR A 12 -5.03 4.87 -1.66
N GLU A 13 -5.18 5.45 -2.85
CA GLU A 13 -4.41 5.07 -4.04
C GLU A 13 -2.90 5.30 -3.88
N VAL A 14 -2.48 6.30 -3.11
CA VAL A 14 -1.05 6.51 -2.79
C VAL A 14 -0.50 5.37 -1.93
N LEU A 15 -1.34 4.80 -1.07
CA LEU A 15 -1.01 3.73 -0.13
C LEU A 15 -1.24 2.33 -0.70
N ARG A 16 -1.92 2.24 -1.83
CA ARG A 16 -2.20 0.99 -2.54
C ARG A 16 -0.87 0.26 -2.80
N THR A 17 -0.84 -1.02 -2.47
CA THR A 17 0.36 -1.90 -2.51
C THR A 17 1.52 -1.55 -1.58
N ARG A 18 1.45 -0.43 -0.84
CA ARG A 18 2.47 0.01 0.13
C ARG A 18 2.11 -0.29 1.56
N ILE A 19 0.96 -0.93 1.82
CA ILE A 19 0.54 -1.37 3.14
C ILE A 19 0.28 -2.86 3.10
N LYS A 20 0.78 -3.59 4.10
CA LYS A 20 0.51 -5.01 4.30
C LYS A 20 0.15 -5.26 5.75
N TYR A 21 -0.74 -6.22 5.99
CA TYR A 21 -1.09 -6.65 7.33
C TYR A 21 -0.42 -7.98 7.63
N ARG A 22 0.51 -8.00 8.59
CA ARG A 22 1.39 -9.17 8.83
C ARG A 22 1.69 -9.40 10.31
N TRP A 23 2.12 -10.62 10.61
CA TRP A 23 2.72 -10.96 11.89
C TRP A 23 4.16 -10.42 11.97
N PRO A 24 4.66 -10.08 13.18
CA PRO A 24 6.08 -9.86 13.39
C PRO A 24 6.86 -11.11 13.01
N GLU A 25 7.94 -10.96 12.26
CA GLU A 25 8.93 -12.02 12.14
C GLU A 25 9.60 -12.20 13.50
N ALA A 26 9.81 -13.46 13.90
CA ALA A 26 10.07 -13.87 15.28
C ALA A 26 11.32 -13.24 15.94
N GLU A 27 12.21 -12.62 15.17
CA GLU A 27 13.42 -11.95 15.67
C GLU A 27 13.22 -10.45 15.99
N GLU A 28 12.15 -9.81 15.50
CA GLU A 28 11.79 -8.41 15.81
C GLU A 28 10.75 -8.29 16.94
N GLY A 29 10.72 -9.27 17.86
CA GLY A 29 9.85 -9.35 19.04
C GLY A 29 10.10 -8.27 20.12
N VAL A 30 10.30 -7.02 19.71
CA VAL A 30 10.47 -5.84 20.58
C VAL A 30 9.11 -5.29 21.03
N TRP A 31 8.03 -5.66 20.35
CA TRP A 31 6.68 -5.27 20.75
C TRP A 31 6.12 -6.32 21.71
N ALA A 32 5.77 -5.90 22.93
CA ALA A 32 5.31 -6.76 24.03
C ALA A 32 3.99 -7.52 23.78
N PHE A 33 3.45 -7.51 22.55
CA PHE A 33 2.17 -8.11 22.20
C PHE A 33 2.29 -8.90 20.90
N GLN A 34 1.91 -10.18 20.94
CA GLN A 34 1.65 -10.98 19.74
C GLN A 34 0.37 -10.47 19.07
N ARG A 35 0.49 -9.43 18.25
CA ARG A 35 -0.59 -8.95 17.37
C ARG A 35 -0.01 -8.62 16.00
N ARG A 36 -0.86 -8.68 14.98
CA ARG A 36 -0.49 -8.24 13.63
C ARG A 36 -0.38 -6.71 13.59
N PHE A 37 0.41 -6.21 12.66
CA PHE A 37 0.58 -4.78 12.43
C PHE A 37 0.51 -4.43 10.95
N LEU A 38 0.35 -3.13 10.67
CA LEU A 38 0.37 -2.60 9.31
C LEU A 38 1.79 -2.21 8.95
N GLU A 39 2.45 -3.08 8.17
CA GLU A 39 3.75 -2.82 7.58
C GLU A 39 3.55 -1.82 6.42
N VAL A 40 4.25 -0.69 6.48
CA VAL A 40 4.16 0.38 5.48
C VAL A 40 5.50 0.61 4.79
N TYR A 41 5.48 0.71 3.47
CA TYR A 41 6.66 0.89 2.63
C TYR A 41 6.70 2.32 2.09
N PRO A 42 7.57 3.18 2.64
CA PRO A 42 7.73 4.54 2.14
C PRO A 42 8.18 4.54 0.68
N PRO A 43 7.82 5.58 -0.09
CA PRO A 43 8.44 5.83 -1.39
C PRO A 43 9.97 5.81 -1.24
N ALA A 44 10.65 4.96 -2.00
CA ALA A 44 12.10 5.03 -2.09
C ALA A 44 12.53 6.11 -3.09
N ARG A 45 13.71 6.69 -2.86
CA ARG A 45 14.30 7.69 -3.79
C ARG A 45 14.61 7.13 -5.17
N PHE A 46 14.66 5.80 -5.31
CA PHE A 46 15.15 5.11 -6.51
C PHE A 46 14.24 3.98 -6.98
N GLU A 47 12.93 4.04 -6.73
CA GLU A 47 12.01 2.94 -7.07
C GLU A 47 11.97 2.57 -8.57
N GLU A 48 12.50 3.41 -9.47
CA GLU A 48 12.44 3.17 -10.92
C GLU A 48 13.73 3.47 -11.72
N SER A 49 14.84 3.89 -11.11
CA SER A 49 16.06 4.21 -11.88
C SER A 49 17.18 3.19 -11.66
N ASN A 50 17.23 2.24 -12.60
CA ASN A 50 18.52 1.77 -13.11
C ASN A 50 19.30 2.99 -13.61
N ARG A 51 20.13 3.58 -12.76
CA ARG A 51 21.49 4.10 -13.02
C ARG A 51 21.84 5.14 -11.98
N GLU A 52 22.99 4.90 -11.37
CA GLU A 52 23.89 5.87 -10.81
C GLU A 52 24.20 6.93 -11.88
N GLY A 53 23.38 7.98 -11.94
CA GLY A 53 23.47 9.03 -12.95
C GLY A 53 22.57 10.18 -12.57
N ASP A 54 23.18 11.29 -12.12
CA ASP A 54 22.62 12.59 -11.73
C ASP A 54 21.15 12.62 -11.29
N LEU A 55 20.95 12.83 -9.99
CA LEU A 55 19.68 13.26 -9.42
C LEU A 55 19.28 14.61 -10.05
N SER A 56 18.42 14.59 -11.06
CA SER A 56 17.88 15.84 -11.59
C SER A 56 16.99 16.51 -10.53
N GLU A 57 16.96 17.84 -10.51
CA GLU A 57 16.15 18.61 -9.55
C GLU A 57 14.66 18.23 -9.64
N GLU A 58 14.20 17.83 -10.84
CA GLU A 58 12.85 17.34 -11.09
C GLU A 58 12.57 16.02 -10.36
N ALA A 59 13.50 15.05 -10.41
CA ALA A 59 13.34 13.77 -9.75
C ALA A 59 13.31 13.91 -8.21
N GLU A 60 14.15 14.79 -7.66
CA GLU A 60 14.13 15.11 -6.23
C GLU A 60 12.81 15.78 -5.81
N LYS A 61 12.30 16.71 -6.63
CA LYS A 61 11.01 17.35 -6.37
C LYS A 61 9.86 16.36 -6.41
N ASP A 62 9.85 15.44 -7.38
CA ASP A 62 8.83 14.39 -7.49
C ASP A 62 8.87 13.43 -6.29
N PHE A 63 10.07 13.07 -5.83
CA PHE A 63 10.25 12.28 -4.61
C PHE A 63 9.68 13.00 -3.38
N GLN A 64 9.95 14.29 -3.22
CA GLN A 64 9.44 15.08 -2.10
C GLN A 64 7.92 15.17 -2.11
N VAL A 65 7.31 15.44 -3.27
CA VAL A 65 5.86 15.48 -3.44
C VAL A 65 5.23 14.12 -3.14
N THR A 66 5.82 13.03 -3.64
CA THR A 66 5.31 11.68 -3.41
C THR A 66 5.41 11.30 -1.94
N SER A 67 6.54 11.61 -1.30
CA SER A 67 6.76 11.37 0.13
C SER A 67 5.80 12.18 1.01
N GLN A 68 5.52 13.43 0.63
CA GLN A 68 4.53 14.25 1.33
C GLN A 68 3.15 13.62 1.22
N LYS A 69 2.72 13.25 0.02
CA LYS A 69 1.41 12.63 -0.18
C LYS A 69 1.25 11.31 0.58
N PHE A 70 2.31 10.50 0.64
CA PHE A 70 2.34 9.27 1.41
C PHE A 70 2.12 9.53 2.91
N ARG A 71 2.83 10.51 3.49
CA ARG A 71 2.65 10.88 4.91
C ARG A 71 1.25 11.42 5.19
N GLU A 72 0.73 12.27 4.31
CA GLU A 72 -0.63 12.83 4.43
C GLU A 72 -1.68 11.73 4.34
N ALA A 73 -1.52 10.78 3.42
CA ALA A 73 -2.41 9.63 3.30
C ALA A 73 -2.41 8.78 4.58
N LEU A 74 -1.23 8.45 5.14
CA LEU A 74 -1.14 7.70 6.40
C LEU A 74 -1.81 8.44 7.56
N ALA A 75 -1.61 9.76 7.66
CA ALA A 75 -2.21 10.57 8.72
C ALA A 75 -3.74 10.61 8.63
N LEU A 76 -4.29 10.78 7.42
CA LEU A 76 -5.73 10.75 7.18
C LEU A 76 -6.31 9.38 7.54
N LEU A 77 -5.60 8.33 7.15
CA LEU A 77 -6.02 6.97 7.36
C LEU A 77 -6.02 6.61 8.87
N ALA A 78 -5.02 7.08 9.62
CA ALA A 78 -4.98 7.00 11.08
C ALA A 78 -6.15 7.78 11.74
N ALA A 79 -6.49 8.95 11.19
CA ALA A 79 -7.61 9.74 11.69
C ALA A 79 -8.95 9.02 11.49
N VAL A 80 -9.17 8.37 10.33
CA VAL A 80 -10.37 7.54 10.10
C VAL A 80 -10.45 6.42 11.14
N ALA A 81 -9.34 5.75 11.41
CA ALA A 81 -9.32 4.65 12.39
C ALA A 81 -9.75 5.07 13.79
N TYR A 82 -9.50 6.33 14.18
CA TYR A 82 -9.94 6.86 15.47
C TYR A 82 -11.44 7.21 15.52
N VAL A 83 -12.04 7.61 14.39
CA VAL A 83 -13.42 8.13 14.35
C VAL A 83 -14.45 7.14 13.78
N ASP A 84 -14.01 6.18 12.98
CA ASP A 84 -14.85 5.21 12.27
C ASP A 84 -14.04 3.94 11.94
N GLN A 85 -13.97 3.04 12.93
CA GLN A 85 -13.20 1.78 12.83
C GLN A 85 -13.71 0.87 11.71
N SER A 86 -15.01 0.89 11.42
CA SER A 86 -15.58 0.11 10.31
C SER A 86 -15.16 0.70 8.96
N ALA A 87 -15.10 2.03 8.82
CA ALA A 87 -14.65 2.67 7.58
C ALA A 87 -13.15 2.45 7.36
N TRP A 88 -12.38 2.50 8.45
CA TRP A 88 -10.97 2.16 8.46
C TRP A 88 -10.71 0.78 7.86
N ARG A 89 -11.42 -0.24 8.35
CA ARG A 89 -11.34 -1.60 7.82
C ARG A 89 -11.70 -1.65 6.33
N TYR A 90 -12.81 -1.03 5.94
CA TYR A 90 -13.26 -0.97 4.54
C TYR A 90 -12.23 -0.32 3.60
N LEU A 91 -11.60 0.79 4.04
CA LEU A 91 -10.57 1.48 3.25
C LEU A 91 -9.31 0.63 3.09
N LEU A 92 -8.88 -0.06 4.16
CA LEU A 92 -7.75 -0.97 4.10
C LEU A 92 -7.97 -2.08 3.07
N GLU A 93 -9.10 -2.78 3.17
CA GLU A 93 -9.41 -3.94 2.33
C GLU A 93 -9.62 -3.55 0.87
N HIS A 94 -10.53 -2.60 0.61
CA HIS A 94 -11.00 -2.36 -0.75
C HIS A 94 -10.24 -1.25 -1.49
N GLN A 95 -9.69 -0.26 -0.79
CA GLN A 95 -9.04 0.89 -1.41
C GLN A 95 -7.51 0.80 -1.36
N CYS A 96 -6.95 0.38 -0.22
CA CYS A 96 -5.51 0.16 -0.07
C CYS A 96 -5.07 -1.23 -0.56
N GLY A 97 -6.01 -2.17 -0.72
CA GLY A 97 -5.73 -3.53 -1.19
C GLY A 97 -4.99 -4.39 -0.16
N VAL A 98 -5.24 -4.15 1.13
CA VAL A 98 -4.68 -4.91 2.23
C VAL A 98 -5.47 -6.20 2.40
N ASP A 99 -4.77 -7.33 2.47
CA ASP A 99 -5.37 -8.62 2.78
C ASP A 99 -5.66 -8.71 4.29
N LEU A 100 -6.94 -8.77 4.65
CA LEU A 100 -7.42 -8.89 6.03
C LEU A 100 -7.96 -10.31 6.32
N GLY A 101 -7.73 -11.28 5.44
CA GLY A 101 -8.29 -12.62 5.53
C GLY A 101 -9.77 -12.70 5.14
N VAL A 102 -10.38 -13.86 5.39
CA VAL A 102 -11.79 -14.14 5.03
C VAL A 102 -12.68 -14.10 6.27
N GLU A 103 -13.92 -13.63 6.12
CA GLU A 103 -14.92 -13.64 7.20
C GLU A 103 -15.03 -15.02 7.87
N GLY A 104 -14.96 -15.05 9.20
CA GLY A 104 -14.90 -16.29 10.00
C GLY A 104 -13.49 -16.83 10.27
N GLU A 105 -12.44 -16.27 9.66
CA GLU A 105 -11.05 -16.53 10.05
C GLU A 105 -10.61 -15.62 11.19
N GLU A 106 -9.70 -16.10 12.04
CA GLU A 106 -9.14 -15.33 13.16
C GLU A 106 -8.52 -13.99 12.70
N ILE A 107 -7.96 -13.95 11.49
CA ILE A 107 -7.36 -12.73 10.90
C ILE A 107 -8.42 -11.65 10.68
N PHE A 108 -9.60 -12.08 10.22
CA PHE A 108 -10.67 -11.19 9.87
C PHE A 108 -11.35 -10.61 11.11
N GLU A 109 -11.58 -11.45 12.13
CA GLU A 109 -12.25 -11.04 13.37
C GLU A 109 -11.37 -10.21 14.32
N GLU A 110 -10.05 -10.15 14.08
CA GLU A 110 -9.14 -9.36 14.90
C GLU A 110 -9.38 -7.85 14.74
N GLU A 111 -9.39 -7.13 15.87
CA GLU A 111 -9.37 -5.67 15.86
C GLU A 111 -8.02 -5.18 15.34
N ILE A 112 -8.06 -4.47 14.20
CA ILE A 112 -6.87 -3.89 13.57
C ILE A 112 -6.42 -2.67 14.36
N ALA A 113 -5.28 -2.80 15.05
CA ALA A 113 -4.67 -1.69 15.76
C ALA A 113 -4.15 -0.62 14.77
N VAL A 114 -4.24 0.65 15.18
CA VAL A 114 -3.73 1.80 14.41
C VAL A 114 -2.22 1.95 14.63
N LEU A 115 -1.47 0.92 14.26
CA LEU A 115 -0.03 0.83 14.43
C LEU A 115 0.62 0.58 13.07
N PHE A 116 1.37 1.59 12.60
CA PHE A 116 2.11 1.53 11.35
C PHE A 116 3.58 1.25 11.64
N GLN A 117 4.09 0.13 11.14
CA GLN A 117 5.51 -0.19 11.16
C GLN A 117 6.13 0.23 9.83
N LEU A 118 7.03 1.21 9.89
CA LEU A 118 7.76 1.68 8.72
C LEU A 118 8.85 0.67 8.36
N TYR A 119 8.74 0.06 7.18
CA TYR A 119 9.76 -0.80 6.62
C TYR A 119 10.67 0.00 5.70
N MET A 120 11.88 0.29 6.18
CA MET A 120 12.90 0.97 5.39
C MET A 120 13.74 -0.08 4.67
N ILE A 121 13.54 -0.22 3.35
CA ILE A 121 14.37 -1.08 2.52
C ILE A 121 15.80 -0.54 2.58
N LYS A 122 16.73 -1.28 3.18
CA LYS A 122 18.16 -1.01 3.02
C LYS A 122 18.49 -1.30 1.55
N GLY A 123 19.14 -0.36 0.87
CA GLY A 123 19.52 -0.53 -0.54
C GLY A 123 20.24 -1.87 -0.74
N GLY A 124 19.55 -2.83 -1.36
CA GLY A 124 19.97 -4.23 -1.46
C GLY A 124 18.81 -5.22 -1.59
N ASP A 125 17.67 -4.94 -0.95
CA ASP A 125 16.50 -5.84 -1.01
C ASP A 125 15.51 -5.37 -2.09
N GLU A 126 15.51 -6.03 -3.25
CA GLU A 126 14.52 -5.82 -4.30
C GLU A 126 13.15 -6.35 -3.84
N ILE A 127 12.25 -5.47 -3.41
CA ILE A 127 10.84 -5.83 -3.30
C ILE A 127 10.23 -5.75 -4.69
N GLN A 128 9.87 -6.90 -5.27
CA GLN A 128 9.05 -6.94 -6.47
C GLN A 128 7.64 -6.44 -6.13
N PHE A 129 7.38 -5.18 -6.40
CA PHE A 129 6.00 -4.68 -6.46
C PHE A 129 5.31 -5.33 -7.66
N PRO A 130 4.09 -5.88 -7.50
CA PRO A 130 3.35 -6.38 -8.65
C PRO A 130 3.14 -5.22 -9.64
N PRO A 131 3.31 -5.47 -10.96
CA PRO A 131 3.14 -4.43 -11.96
C PRO A 131 1.74 -3.83 -11.84
N LYS A 132 1.67 -2.49 -11.90
CA LYS A 132 0.40 -1.77 -11.93
C LYS A 132 -0.43 -2.32 -13.10
N PHE A 133 -1.60 -2.88 -12.82
CA PHE A 133 -2.52 -3.30 -13.87
C PHE A 133 -2.96 -2.07 -14.65
N GLY A 134 -2.33 -1.88 -15.81
CA GLY A 134 -2.58 -0.80 -16.74
C GLY A 134 -2.91 -1.35 -18.12
N THR A 135 -4.19 -1.19 -18.47
CA THR A 135 -4.71 -1.07 -19.83
C THR A 135 -4.83 -2.36 -20.65
N ARG A 136 -6.07 -2.84 -20.77
CA ARG A 136 -6.55 -3.60 -21.94
C ARG A 136 -6.18 -2.83 -23.22
N SER A 137 -5.06 -3.17 -23.83
CA SER A 137 -4.82 -2.88 -25.25
C SER A 137 -5.37 -4.04 -26.05
N GLY A 138 -6.51 -3.79 -26.71
CA GLY A 138 -7.07 -4.71 -27.69
C GLY A 138 -6.06 -4.96 -28.81
N SER A 139 -5.83 -6.23 -29.12
CA SER A 139 -5.23 -6.64 -30.38
C SER A 139 -6.24 -7.49 -31.14
N MET A 140 -6.79 -6.84 -32.16
CA MET A 140 -7.58 -7.40 -33.24
C MET A 140 -6.67 -8.34 -34.06
N VAL A 141 -6.82 -9.66 -33.92
CA VAL A 141 -6.20 -10.63 -34.83
C VAL A 141 -7.25 -11.16 -35.80
N ARG A 142 -7.12 -10.70 -37.05
CA ARG A 142 -7.82 -11.20 -38.23
C ARG A 142 -7.36 -12.62 -38.57
N GLY A 143 -8.34 -13.51 -38.75
CA GLY A 143 -8.40 -14.46 -39.87
C GLY A 143 -7.70 -15.82 -39.74
N ARG A 144 -8.50 -16.89 -39.85
CA ARG A 144 -8.46 -17.79 -41.01
C ARG A 144 -9.74 -18.65 -41.12
N PRO A 145 -10.18 -19.00 -42.34
CA PRO A 145 -11.35 -19.83 -42.57
C PRO A 145 -11.00 -21.32 -42.48
N THR A 146 -11.93 -22.09 -41.94
CA THR A 146 -11.95 -23.55 -41.97
C THR A 146 -12.16 -24.05 -43.40
N GLN A 147 -11.36 -25.04 -43.81
CA GLN A 147 -11.69 -25.94 -44.91
C GLN A 147 -12.71 -26.97 -44.45
#